data_AF-A0A6T7U0R6-F1
#
_entry.id   AF-A0A6T7U0R6-F1
#
_cell.length_a   1.000
_cell.length_b   1.000
_cell.length_c   1.000
_cell.angle_alpha   90.00
_cell.angle_beta   90.00
_cell.angle_gamma   90.00
#
_symmetry.space_group_name_H-M   'P 1'
#
loop_
_entity.id
_entity.type
_entity.pdbx_description
1 polymer ?
#
loop_
_entity_poly.entity_id
_entity_poly.type
_entity_poly.pdbx_seq_one_letter_code
_entity_poly.pdbx_strand_id
1 'polypeptide(L)'
;FFLTNAHSHSYPPNRGLRNLHTAFNMGKGKGQSQPIFEITNHLSKKENSKLRKAESMVHYWDARVPFWNGKGSPADLAGQKVRENIKAIECKARNRYDALY
;
A
#
# COMPACT_ATOMS: atom_id res chain seq x y z
N PHE A 1 41.81 -43.76 1.75
CA PHE A 1 40.79 -43.82 0.68
C PHE A 1 39.42 -43.89 1.31
N PHE A 2 38.69 -42.78 1.36
CA PHE A 2 37.24 -42.78 1.56
C PHE A 2 36.66 -41.69 0.64
N LEU A 3 36.02 -42.14 -0.43
CA LEU A 3 35.03 -41.37 -1.18
C LEU A 3 33.71 -41.35 -0.39
N THR A 4 32.85 -40.41 -0.79
CA THR A 4 31.38 -40.29 -0.62
C THR A 4 31.01 -39.01 0.14
N ASN A 5 30.02 -38.22 -0.24
CA ASN A 5 29.11 -38.25 -1.38
C ASN A 5 28.55 -36.83 -1.52
N ALA A 6 28.52 -36.28 -2.75
CA ALA A 6 27.86 -35.02 -3.04
C ALA A 6 26.33 -35.25 -3.02
N HIS A 7 25.61 -34.60 -2.11
CA HIS A 7 24.15 -34.53 -2.16
C HIS A 7 23.72 -33.35 -3.02
N SER A 8 23.39 -33.63 -4.28
CA SER A 8 22.71 -32.73 -5.20
C SER A 8 21.25 -32.55 -4.77
N HIS A 9 20.91 -31.35 -4.29
CA HIS A 9 19.54 -30.95 -4.00
C HIS A 9 18.81 -30.69 -5.32
N SER A 10 18.02 -31.65 -5.78
CA SER A 10 17.17 -31.53 -6.96
C SER A 10 15.82 -30.93 -6.57
N TYR A 11 15.51 -29.73 -7.08
CA TYR A 11 14.16 -29.16 -6.98
C TYR A 11 13.26 -29.81 -8.03
N PRO A 12 12.01 -30.21 -7.69
CA PRO A 12 11.08 -30.73 -8.68
C PRO A 12 10.65 -29.62 -9.66
N PRO A 13 10.45 -29.94 -10.95
CA PRO A 13 9.97 -28.97 -11.93
C PRO A 13 8.50 -28.61 -11.66
N ASN A 14 8.25 -27.32 -11.44
CA ASN A 14 6.91 -26.77 -11.23
C ASN A 14 6.11 -26.86 -12.55
N ARG A 15 5.28 -27.91 -12.66
CA ARG A 15 4.38 -28.11 -13.79
C ARG A 15 3.14 -27.22 -13.63
N GLY A 16 3.14 -26.13 -14.38
CA GLY A 16 1.97 -25.60 -15.10
C GLY A 16 0.70 -25.31 -14.32
N LEU A 17 0.50 -24.05 -13.96
CA LEU A 17 -0.84 -23.47 -13.80
C LEU A 17 -1.14 -22.62 -15.04
N ARG A 18 -1.74 -23.26 -16.03
CA ARG A 18 -2.29 -22.62 -17.23
C ARG A 18 -3.71 -22.16 -16.91
N ASN A 19 -3.98 -20.89 -17.17
CA ASN A 19 -5.27 -20.29 -17.55
C ASN A 19 -6.53 -20.72 -16.77
N LEU A 20 -6.97 -19.87 -15.85
CA LEU A 20 -8.39 -19.64 -15.60
C LEU A 20 -8.73 -18.23 -16.08
N HIS A 21 -9.09 -18.11 -17.36
CA HIS A 21 -9.90 -16.99 -17.83
C HIS A 21 -11.30 -17.23 -17.30
N THR A 22 -11.58 -16.76 -16.09
CA THR A 22 -12.95 -16.73 -15.58
C THR A 22 -13.65 -15.55 -16.24
N ALA A 23 -14.31 -15.83 -17.36
CA ALA A 23 -15.22 -14.90 -18.01
C ALA A 23 -16.43 -14.66 -17.09
N PHE A 24 -16.38 -13.61 -16.26
CA PHE A 24 -17.57 -13.10 -15.58
C PHE A 24 -18.31 -12.12 -16.49
N ASN A 25 -19.04 -12.67 -17.48
CA ASN A 25 -20.16 -11.97 -18.09
C ASN A 25 -21.39 -12.21 -17.20
N MET A 26 -21.56 -11.40 -16.15
CA MET A 26 -22.79 -11.38 -15.35
C MET A 26 -23.51 -10.04 -15.61
N GLY A 27 -24.75 -10.15 -16.06
CA GLY A 27 -25.58 -9.05 -16.54
C GLY A 27 -25.72 -7.87 -15.56
N LYS A 28 -25.90 -6.68 -16.14
CA LYS A 28 -26.15 -5.42 -15.43
C LYS A 28 -27.52 -5.47 -14.74
N GLY A 29 -27.54 -5.98 -13.51
CA GLY A 29 -28.65 -5.80 -12.58
C GLY A 29 -28.74 -4.34 -12.13
N LYS A 30 -29.91 -3.72 -12.33
CA LYS A 30 -30.23 -2.39 -11.78
C LYS A 30 -30.17 -2.48 -10.25
N GLY A 31 -29.20 -1.81 -9.64
CA GLY A 31 -29.09 -1.71 -8.17
C GLY A 31 -27.73 -2.01 -7.55
N GLN A 32 -26.65 -2.17 -8.33
CA GLN A 32 -25.32 -2.23 -7.71
C GLN A 32 -24.94 -0.85 -7.18
N SER A 33 -25.09 -0.67 -5.86
CA SER A 33 -24.52 0.47 -5.15
C SER A 33 -23.02 0.52 -5.42
N GLN A 34 -22.48 1.71 -5.68
CA GLN A 34 -21.04 1.89 -5.84
C GLN A 34 -20.32 1.25 -4.65
N PRO A 35 -19.25 0.46 -4.87
CA PRO A 35 -18.54 -0.19 -3.78
C PRO A 35 -17.93 0.85 -2.83
N ILE A 36 -17.90 0.55 -1.54
CA ILE A 36 -17.35 1.46 -0.52
C ILE A 36 -15.90 1.77 -0.85
N PHE A 37 -15.53 3.04 -0.78
CA PHE A 37 -14.15 3.45 -1.00
C PHE A 37 -13.23 2.95 0.12
N GLU A 38 -12.31 2.07 -0.25
CA GLU A 38 -11.23 1.62 0.61
C GLU A 38 -9.88 2.04 0.02
N ILE A 39 -9.17 2.94 0.70
CA ILE A 39 -7.88 3.50 0.25
C ILE A 39 -6.90 2.40 -0.16
N THR A 40 -6.82 1.32 0.62
CA THR A 40 -5.89 0.21 0.40
C THR A 40 -6.09 -0.51 -0.94
N ASN A 41 -7.31 -0.51 -1.47
CA ASN A 41 -7.66 -1.17 -2.73
C ASN A 41 -7.30 -0.33 -3.95
N HIS A 42 -7.17 0.99 -3.77
CA HIS A 42 -6.86 1.94 -4.85
C HIS A 42 -5.41 2.44 -4.82
N LEU A 43 -4.59 1.90 -3.93
CA LEU A 43 -3.15 2.16 -3.84
C LEU A 43 -2.33 1.02 -4.42
N SER A 44 -1.24 1.36 -5.10
CA SER A 44 -0.21 0.39 -5.44
C SER A 44 0.51 -0.11 -4.18
N LYS A 45 1.16 -1.29 -4.24
CA LYS A 45 1.98 -1.82 -3.13
C LYS A 45 3.03 -0.81 -2.63
N LYS A 46 3.65 -0.06 -3.56
CA LYS A 46 4.67 0.96 -3.25
C LYS A 46 4.05 2.16 -2.53
N GLU A 47 2.87 2.61 -2.94
CA GLU A 47 2.17 3.72 -2.28
C GLU A 47 1.65 3.33 -0.91
N ASN A 48 1.10 2.13 -0.76
CA ASN A 48 0.66 1.61 0.54
C ASN A 48 1.85 1.51 1.52
N SER A 49 3.01 1.03 1.07
CA SER A 49 4.23 1.03 1.90
C SER A 49 4.67 2.45 2.31
N LYS A 50 4.57 3.43 1.40
CA LYS A 50 4.87 4.84 1.71
C LYS A 50 3.87 5.43 2.70
N LEU A 51 2.58 5.13 2.54
CA LEU A 51 1.50 5.59 3.42
C LEU A 51 1.76 5.13 4.86
N ARG A 52 1.94 3.82 5.06
CA ARG A 52 2.22 3.25 6.40
C ARG A 52 3.46 3.84 7.04
N LYS A 53 4.52 4.06 6.25
CA LYS A 53 5.73 4.71 6.76
C LYS A 53 5.45 6.16 7.16
N ALA A 54 4.71 6.90 6.35
CA ALA A 54 4.35 8.29 6.63
C ALA A 54 3.48 8.40 7.89
N GLU A 55 2.47 7.54 8.06
CA GLU A 55 1.62 7.47 9.25
C GLU A 55 2.45 7.28 10.52
N SER A 56 3.36 6.31 10.54
CA SER A 56 4.28 6.12 11.67
C SER A 56 5.20 7.33 11.90
N MET A 57 5.54 8.10 10.86
CA MET A 57 6.38 9.30 11.00
C MET A 57 5.62 10.49 11.58
N VAL A 58 4.31 10.57 11.46
CA VAL A 58 3.51 11.65 12.07
C VAL A 58 3.73 11.65 13.58
N HIS A 59 3.56 10.49 14.22
CA HIS A 59 3.77 10.34 15.67
C HIS A 59 5.21 10.66 16.08
N TYR A 60 6.19 10.24 15.28
CA TYR A 60 7.60 10.55 15.53
C TYR A 60 7.87 12.05 15.56
N TRP A 61 7.32 12.81 14.61
CA TRP A 61 7.52 14.26 14.54
C TRP A 61 6.74 15.00 15.61
N ASP A 62 5.49 14.61 15.87
CA ASP A 62 4.64 15.22 16.88
C ASP A 62 5.24 15.08 18.29
N ALA A 63 5.86 13.94 18.61
CA ALA A 63 6.56 13.72 19.88
C ALA A 63 7.79 14.63 20.08
N ARG A 64 8.33 15.22 19.00
CA ARG A 64 9.49 16.12 19.02
C ARG A 64 9.09 17.59 19.01
N VAL A 65 7.79 17.91 18.88
CA VAL A 65 7.31 19.28 18.91
C VAL A 65 7.47 19.82 20.34
N PRO A 66 8.19 20.94 20.54
CA PRO A 66 8.35 21.53 21.87
C PRO A 66 6.99 21.84 22.52
N PHE A 67 6.87 21.55 23.82
CA PHE A 67 5.63 21.76 24.58
C PHE A 67 5.19 23.24 24.62
N TRP A 68 6.13 24.19 24.65
CA TRP A 68 5.85 25.64 24.63
C TRP A 68 6.26 26.25 23.29
N ASN A 69 5.36 26.98 22.61
CA ASN A 69 5.59 27.60 21.30
C ASN A 69 6.11 26.64 20.20
N GLY A 70 5.81 25.35 20.25
CA GLY A 70 6.29 24.36 19.28
C GLY A 70 5.75 24.52 17.86
N LYS A 71 4.74 25.38 17.65
CA LYS A 71 4.20 25.70 16.32
C LYS A 71 5.24 26.44 15.48
N GLY A 72 5.45 25.95 14.25
CA GLY A 72 6.49 26.47 13.36
C GLY A 72 7.91 26.01 13.70
N SER A 73 8.09 25.18 14.74
CA SER A 73 9.38 24.51 14.98
C SER A 73 9.74 23.59 13.81
N PRO A 74 11.03 23.28 13.59
CA PRO A 74 11.44 22.35 12.55
C PRO A 74 10.72 20.98 12.62
N ALA A 75 10.40 20.52 13.84
CA ALA A 75 9.66 19.28 14.05
C ALA A 75 8.18 19.40 13.63
N ASP A 76 7.52 20.50 13.97
CA ASP A 76 6.13 20.76 13.57
C ASP A 76 6.01 20.89 12.05
N LEU A 77 6.91 21.64 11.41
CA LEU A 77 6.95 21.77 9.95
C LEU A 77 7.23 20.43 9.25
N ALA A 78 8.14 19.62 9.78
CA ALA A 78 8.39 18.27 9.27
C ALA A 78 7.15 17.38 9.42
N GLY A 79 6.47 17.41 10.57
CA GLY A 79 5.21 16.70 10.79
C GLY A 79 4.09 17.16 9.84
N GLN A 80 3.97 18.47 9.59
CA GLN A 80 3.03 19.02 8.62
C GLN A 80 3.31 18.49 7.21
N LYS A 81 4.58 18.49 6.77
CA LYS A 81 4.96 17.92 5.48
C LYS A 81 4.63 16.43 5.36
N VAL A 82 4.79 15.66 6.43
CA VAL A 82 4.39 14.24 6.44
C VAL A 82 2.87 14.10 6.29
N ARG A 83 2.07 14.90 7.00
CA ARG A 83 0.61 14.92 6.87
C ARG A 83 0.15 15.34 5.46
N GLU A 84 0.82 16.32 4.85
CA GLU A 84 0.55 16.71 3.46
C GLU A 84 0.83 15.57 2.47
N ASN A 85 1.94 14.83 2.67
CA ASN A 85 2.26 13.68 1.84
C ASN A 85 1.20 12.57 1.96
N ILE A 86 0.67 12.33 3.17
CA ILE A 86 -0.44 11.39 3.40
C ILE A 86 -1.65 11.84 2.58
N LYS A 87 -2.09 13.09 2.73
CA LYS A 87 -3.22 13.65 1.99
C LYS A 87 -3.03 13.55 0.47
N ALA A 88 -1.82 13.76 -0.04
CA ALA A 88 -1.53 13.63 -1.46
C ALA A 88 -1.68 12.18 -1.96
N ILE A 89 -1.30 11.19 -1.14
CA ILE A 89 -1.48 9.76 -1.47
C ILE A 89 -2.97 9.39 -1.43
N GLU A 90 -3.70 9.85 -0.42
CA GLU A 90 -5.15 9.63 -0.29
C GLU A 90 -5.93 10.25 -1.45
N CYS A 91 -5.57 11.47 -1.85
CA CYS A 91 -6.16 12.15 -3.00
C CYS A 91 -5.91 11.38 -4.31
N LYS A 92 -4.70 10.82 -4.50
CA LYS A 92 -4.45 9.94 -5.65
C LYS A 92 -5.29 8.68 -5.63
N ALA A 93 -5.48 8.05 -4.47
CA ALA A 93 -6.37 6.89 -4.34
C ALA A 93 -7.81 7.26 -4.66
N ARG A 94 -8.28 8.41 -4.15
CA ARG A 94 -9.62 8.94 -4.41
C ARG A 94 -9.86 9.21 -5.88
N ASN A 95 -8.95 9.93 -6.55
CA ASN A 95 -9.07 10.23 -7.98
C ASN A 95 -9.13 8.97 -8.85
N ARG A 96 -8.46 7.88 -8.44
CA ARG A 96 -8.56 6.59 -9.13
C ARG A 96 -9.90 5.91 -8.91
N TYR A 97 -10.46 6.01 -7.71
CA TYR A 97 -11.80 5.49 -7.42
C TYR A 97 -12.86 6.27 -8.21
N ASP A 98 -12.80 7.61 -8.18
CA ASP A 98 -13.74 8.48 -8.90
C ASP A 98 -13.62 8.33 -10.43
N ALA A 99 -12.48 7.87 -10.95
CA ALA A 99 -12.34 7.55 -12.38
C ALA A 99 -12.98 6.20 -12.77
N LEU A 100 -13.25 5.33 -11.80
CA LEU A 100 -13.82 3.99 -12.02
C LEU A 100 -15.33 3.94 -11.80
N TYR A 101 -15.90 4.88 -11.03
CA TYR A 101 -17.27 4.86 -10.52
C TYR A 101 -17.96 6.22 -10.65
#